data_AF-A0A841LAC0-F1
#
_entry.id   AF-A0A841LAC0-F1
#
_cell.length_a   1.000
_cell.length_b   1.000
_cell.length_c   1.000
_cell.angle_alpha   90.00
_cell.angle_beta   90.00
_cell.angle_gamma   90.00
#
_symmetry.space_group_name_H-M   'P 1'
#
loop_
_entity.id
_entity.type
_entity.pdbx_description
1 polymer ?
#
loop_
_entity_poly.entity_id
_entity_poly.type
_entity_poly.pdbx_seq_one_letter_code
_entity_poly.pdbx_strand_id
1 'polypeptide(L)'
;MGQITVFSGPERRRRWSDEQRLQILTEAIAPGASPTDVARRHEISTGQLYTWRSKLAVDAAPAPNDRHGLGFAEAVVINGGDATLPVSDAAIVIDLPRGRRITIFPSASPALAAAALKALR
;
A
#
# COMPACT_ATOMS: atom_id res chain seq x y z
N MET A 1 0.18 3.16 36.87
CA MET A 1 0.87 1.86 36.64
C MET A 1 -0.03 1.00 35.77
N GLY A 2 0.39 0.67 34.56
CA GLY A 2 -0.44 -0.10 33.61
C GLY A 2 -0.45 -1.58 33.97
N GLN A 3 -1.64 -2.14 34.19
CA GLN A 3 -1.81 -3.57 34.39
C GLN A 3 -1.44 -4.32 33.11
N ILE A 4 -0.55 -5.30 33.22
CA ILE A 4 -0.24 -6.24 32.14
C ILE A 4 -0.81 -7.58 32.58
N THR A 5 -1.93 -7.98 31.99
CA THR A 5 -2.54 -9.28 32.24
C THR A 5 -1.89 -10.32 31.32
N VAL A 6 -1.09 -11.21 31.91
CA VAL A 6 -0.45 -12.33 31.22
C VAL A 6 -1.35 -13.56 31.33
N PHE A 7 -1.83 -14.07 30.19
CA PHE A 7 -2.57 -15.32 30.12
C PHE A 7 -1.59 -16.50 29.93
N SER A 8 -1.28 -17.19 31.03
CA SER A 8 -0.42 -18.38 31.06
C SER A 8 -1.24 -19.64 30.74
N GLY A 9 -1.36 -19.99 29.45
CA GLY A 9 -1.87 -21.29 28.99
C GLY A 9 -0.80 -22.08 28.24
N PRO A 10 -0.95 -23.41 28.05
CA PRO A 10 0.06 -24.26 27.40
C PRO A 10 0.34 -23.72 25.99
N GLU A 11 1.57 -23.25 25.79
CA GLU A 11 2.13 -22.56 24.60
C GLU A 11 1.11 -22.03 23.58
N ARG A 12 0.39 -20.95 23.95
CA ARG A 12 -0.68 -20.30 23.16
C ARG A 12 -0.21 -19.53 21.90
N ARG A 13 1.06 -19.64 21.51
CA ARG A 13 1.60 -19.00 20.29
C ARG A 13 1.79 -20.07 19.23
N ARG A 14 0.78 -20.22 18.38
CA ARG A 14 0.84 -21.07 17.18
C ARG A 14 2.14 -20.76 16.43
N ARG A 15 3.03 -21.76 16.34
CA ARG A 15 4.24 -21.66 15.55
C ARG A 15 3.89 -21.98 14.10
N TRP A 16 4.22 -21.05 13.21
CA TRP A 16 4.01 -21.21 11.78
C TRP A 16 5.33 -21.61 11.13
N SER A 17 5.38 -22.74 10.45
CA SER A 17 6.50 -23.09 9.58
C SER A 17 6.49 -22.21 8.33
N ASP A 18 7.62 -22.10 7.63
CA ASP A 18 7.69 -21.29 6.41
C ASP A 18 6.79 -21.84 5.30
N GLU A 19 6.65 -23.17 5.21
CA GLU A 19 5.69 -23.83 4.31
C GLU A 19 4.25 -23.38 4.60
N GLN A 20 3.83 -23.37 5.86
CA GLN A 20 2.49 -22.92 6.24
C GLN A 20 2.28 -21.44 5.94
N ARG A 21 3.30 -20.59 6.15
CA ARG A 21 3.23 -19.17 5.81
C ARG A 21 3.08 -18.99 4.30
N LEU A 22 3.80 -19.76 3.50
CA LEU A 22 3.75 -19.71 2.04
C LEU A 22 2.38 -20.15 1.51
N GLN A 23 1.81 -21.21 2.07
CA GLN A 23 0.47 -21.69 1.72
C GLN A 23 -0.59 -20.60 1.97
N ILE A 24 -0.55 -19.96 3.13
CA ILE A 24 -1.49 -18.87 3.49
C ILE A 24 -1.29 -17.65 2.59
N LEU A 25 -0.04 -17.28 2.30
CA LEU A 25 0.26 -16.18 1.40
C LEU A 25 -0.23 -16.44 -0.02
N THR A 26 -0.08 -17.68 -0.51
CA THR A 26 -0.56 -18.11 -1.83
C THR A 26 -2.08 -18.01 -1.91
N GLU A 27 -2.80 -18.43 -0.86
CA GLU A 27 -4.24 -18.25 -0.74
C GLU A 27 -4.62 -16.76 -0.75
N ALA A 28 -3.86 -15.91 -0.05
CA ALA A 28 -4.15 -14.48 0.06
C ALA A 28 -3.90 -13.68 -1.23
N ILE A 29 -3.03 -14.16 -2.14
CA ILE A 29 -2.75 -13.51 -3.44
C ILE A 29 -3.52 -14.13 -4.60
N ALA A 30 -4.33 -15.16 -4.37
CA ALA A 30 -5.12 -15.80 -5.41
C ALA A 30 -6.12 -14.79 -6.03
N PRO A 31 -6.41 -14.88 -7.34
CA PRO A 31 -7.36 -13.99 -7.99
C PRO A 31 -8.74 -14.02 -7.29
N GLY A 32 -9.23 -12.84 -6.87
CA GLY A 32 -10.50 -12.72 -6.16
C GLY A 32 -10.45 -13.03 -4.65
N ALA A 33 -9.28 -13.38 -4.11
CA ALA A 33 -9.11 -13.55 -2.67
C ALA A 33 -9.01 -12.19 -1.95
N SER A 34 -9.57 -12.14 -0.74
CA SER A 34 -9.47 -11.00 0.17
C SER A 34 -8.44 -11.32 1.25
N PRO A 35 -7.29 -10.62 1.31
CA PRO A 35 -6.26 -10.86 2.33
C PRO A 35 -6.79 -10.75 3.76
N THR A 36 -7.81 -9.91 3.99
CA THR A 36 -8.47 -9.75 5.28
C THR A 36 -9.25 -11.00 5.69
N ASP A 37 -9.97 -11.60 4.74
CA ASP A 37 -10.78 -12.79 5.01
C ASP A 37 -9.91 -14.03 5.20
N VAL A 38 -8.83 -14.14 4.42
CA VAL A 38 -7.81 -15.18 4.60
C VAL A 38 -7.14 -15.03 5.98
N ALA A 39 -6.77 -13.81 6.38
CA ALA A 39 -6.18 -13.57 7.70
C ALA A 39 -7.14 -13.98 8.84
N ARG A 40 -8.44 -13.65 8.72
CA ARG A 40 -9.47 -14.07 9.69
C ARG A 40 -9.62 -15.59 9.76
N ARG A 41 -9.64 -16.28 8.62
CA ARG A 41 -9.76 -17.75 8.54
C ARG A 41 -8.61 -18.46 9.24
N HIS A 42 -7.41 -17.88 9.18
CA HIS A 42 -6.20 -18.43 9.80
C HIS A 42 -5.91 -17.85 11.20
N GLU A 43 -6.81 -17.05 11.76
CA GLU A 43 -6.69 -16.39 13.07
C GLU A 43 -5.41 -15.55 13.22
N ILE A 44 -5.00 -14.89 12.14
CA ILE A 44 -3.85 -13.99 12.10
C ILE A 44 -4.28 -12.57 11.77
N SER A 45 -3.46 -11.59 12.14
CA SER A 45 -3.69 -10.21 11.70
C SER A 45 -3.20 -10.02 10.26
N THR A 46 -3.82 -9.08 9.53
CA THR A 46 -3.33 -8.66 8.21
C THR A 46 -1.90 -8.12 8.28
N GLY A 47 -1.53 -7.42 9.36
CA GLY A 47 -0.15 -6.96 9.60
C GLY A 47 0.86 -8.12 9.72
N GLN A 48 0.47 -9.23 10.35
CA GLN A 48 1.30 -10.44 10.42
C GLN A 48 1.46 -11.09 9.04
N LEU A 49 0.38 -11.15 8.25
CA LEU A 49 0.41 -11.62 6.87
C LEU A 49 1.40 -10.80 6.01
N TYR A 50 1.34 -9.46 6.09
CA TYR A 50 2.27 -8.59 5.37
C TYR A 50 3.72 -8.73 5.87
N THR A 51 3.91 -8.93 7.17
CA THR A 51 5.25 -9.18 7.74
C THR A 51 5.86 -10.46 7.16
N TRP A 52 5.08 -11.53 7.02
CA TRP A 52 5.53 -12.77 6.38
C TRP A 52 5.86 -12.58 4.91
N ARG A 53 5.01 -11.85 4.18
CA ARG A 53 5.25 -11.51 2.77
C ARG A 53 6.58 -10.79 2.59
N SER A 54 6.87 -9.78 3.41
CA SER A 54 8.12 -9.03 3.32
C SER A 54 9.34 -9.89 3.66
N LYS A 55 9.27 -10.74 4.70
CA LYS A 55 10.39 -11.61 5.09
C LYS A 55 10.71 -12.67 4.04
N LEU A 56 9.69 -13.38 3.55
CA LEU A 56 9.87 -14.43 2.54
C LEU A 56 10.28 -13.86 1.17
N ALA A 57 9.89 -12.63 0.85
CA ALA A 57 10.37 -11.97 -0.38
C ALA A 57 11.81 -11.46 -0.29
N VAL A 58 12.32 -11.19 0.92
CA VAL A 58 13.75 -10.86 1.15
C VAL A 58 14.61 -12.12 1.09
N ASP A 59 14.13 -13.24 1.62
CA ASP A 59 14.83 -14.53 1.56
C ASP A 59 14.83 -15.12 0.13
N ALA A 60 13.80 -14.82 -0.67
CA ALA A 60 13.76 -15.07 -2.11
C ALA A 60 14.47 -13.96 -2.90
N ALA A 61 15.66 -13.55 -2.44
CA ALA A 61 16.44 -12.52 -3.12
C ALA A 61 16.55 -12.86 -4.62
N PRO A 62 16.19 -11.92 -5.51
CA PRO A 62 16.34 -12.14 -6.95
C PRO A 62 17.79 -12.52 -7.22
N ALA A 63 18.01 -13.49 -8.10
CA ALA A 63 19.33 -13.69 -8.69
C ALA A 63 19.85 -12.31 -9.15
N PRO A 64 21.16 -12.01 -9.11
CA PRO A 64 21.70 -10.67 -9.39
C PRO A 64 21.36 -10.09 -10.78
N ASN A 65 20.65 -10.84 -11.64
CA ASN A 65 20.13 -10.43 -12.93
C ASN A 65 18.60 -10.23 -13.01
N ASP A 66 17.84 -10.56 -11.97
CA ASP A 66 16.40 -10.29 -11.91
C ASP A 66 16.15 -8.87 -11.42
N ARG A 67 16.24 -7.90 -12.34
CA ARG A 67 15.91 -6.48 -12.12
C ARG A 67 14.45 -6.22 -11.70
N HIS A 68 13.62 -7.27 -11.60
CA HIS A 68 12.22 -7.20 -11.22
C HIS A 68 11.93 -7.63 -9.78
N GLY A 69 12.95 -7.98 -8.98
CA GLY A 69 12.76 -8.28 -7.57
C GLY A 69 12.52 -7.02 -6.76
N LEU A 70 11.27 -6.80 -6.33
CA LEU A 70 10.84 -5.71 -5.44
C LEU A 70 11.44 -4.33 -5.79
N GLY A 71 11.53 -4.04 -7.09
CA GLY A 71 11.83 -2.71 -7.61
C GLY A 71 10.53 -2.04 -8.05
N PHE A 72 10.58 -0.72 -8.22
CA PHE A 72 9.56 -0.02 -8.98
C PHE A 72 9.49 -0.67 -10.37
N ALA A 73 8.34 -1.20 -10.76
CA ALA A 73 8.13 -1.68 -12.12
C ALA A 73 8.25 -0.48 -13.05
N GLU A 74 9.13 -0.57 -14.05
CA GLU A 74 9.26 0.45 -15.07
C GLU A 74 7.94 0.54 -15.84
N ALA A 75 7.22 1.65 -15.67
CA ALA A 75 5.98 1.90 -16.39
C ALA A 75 6.32 2.19 -17.85
N VAL A 76 6.15 1.19 -18.72
CA VAL A 76 6.21 1.40 -20.17
C VAL A 76 4.95 2.14 -20.58
N VAL A 77 5.11 3.42 -20.93
CA VAL A 77 4.05 4.22 -21.56
C VAL A 77 3.84 3.67 -22.96
N ILE A 78 2.86 2.79 -23.11
CA ILE A 78 2.33 2.43 -24.41
C ILE A 78 1.54 3.66 -24.86
N ASN A 79 2.14 4.47 -25.73
CA ASN A 79 1.42 5.54 -26.43
C ASN A 79 0.42 4.90 -27.40
N GLY A 80 -0.68 4.39 -26.84
CA GLY A 80 -1.94 4.29 -27.55
C GLY A 80 -2.40 5.70 -27.83
N GLY A 81 -2.53 6.04 -29.12
CA GLY A 81 -2.70 7.39 -29.62
C GLY A 81 -3.75 8.24 -28.89
N ASP A 82 -3.43 9.54 -28.83
CA ASP A 82 -4.29 10.65 -28.47
C ASP A 82 -5.00 10.58 -27.11
N ALA A 83 -4.21 10.78 -26.06
CA ALA A 83 -4.62 11.63 -24.96
C ALA A 83 -3.39 12.40 -24.44
N THR A 84 -3.07 13.52 -25.10
CA THR A 84 -2.20 14.54 -24.50
C THR A 84 -2.91 15.06 -23.26
N LEU A 85 -2.68 14.42 -22.10
CA LEU A 85 -2.96 15.07 -20.83
C LEU A 85 -1.97 16.23 -20.74
N PRO A 86 -2.42 17.48 -20.54
CA PRO A 86 -1.49 18.56 -20.27
C PRO A 86 -0.70 18.15 -19.04
N VAL A 87 0.62 18.05 -19.19
CA VAL A 87 1.54 17.98 -18.05
C VAL A 87 1.27 19.25 -17.26
N SER A 88 0.40 19.14 -16.26
CA SER A 88 -0.02 20.29 -15.49
C SER A 88 1.18 20.67 -14.64
N ASP A 89 1.71 21.87 -14.88
CA ASP A 89 2.74 22.53 -14.07
C ASP A 89 2.19 22.90 -12.67
N ALA A 90 1.35 22.05 -12.09
CA ALA A 90 0.72 22.29 -10.81
C ALA A 90 1.68 21.87 -9.70
N ALA A 91 1.98 22.80 -8.80
CA ALA A 91 2.75 22.51 -7.60
C ALA A 91 1.94 21.67 -6.60
N ILE A 92 0.65 21.95 -6.48
CA ILE A 92 -0.24 21.27 -5.53
C ILE A 92 -1.61 21.05 -6.18
N VAL A 93 -2.14 19.84 -6.10
CA VAL A 93 -3.51 19.50 -6.50
C VAL A 93 -4.27 18.98 -5.29
N ILE A 94 -5.46 19.54 -5.05
CA ILE A 94 -6.34 19.18 -3.94
C ILE A 94 -7.68 18.75 -4.54
N ASP A 95 -8.06 17.49 -4.30
CA ASP A 95 -9.37 16.97 -4.67
C ASP A 95 -10.38 17.17 -3.53
N LEU A 96 -11.54 17.71 -3.88
CA LEU A 96 -12.65 18.01 -2.98
C LEU A 96 -13.85 17.08 -3.24
N PRO A 97 -14.79 16.96 -2.28
CA PRO A 97 -16.03 16.23 -2.49
C PRO A 97 -16.81 16.72 -3.72
N ARG A 98 -17.58 15.81 -4.33
CA ARG A 98 -18.37 16.05 -5.56
C ARG A 98 -17.54 16.33 -6.82
N GLY A 99 -16.31 15.83 -6.88
CA GLY A 99 -15.47 15.92 -8.08
C GLY A 99 -14.92 17.32 -8.35
N ARG A 100 -14.92 18.19 -7.33
CA ARG A 100 -14.27 19.50 -7.42
C ARG A 100 -12.77 19.33 -7.24
N ARG A 101 -11.98 20.06 -8.01
CA ARG A 101 -10.51 20.03 -7.94
C ARG A 101 -9.97 21.44 -7.84
N ILE A 102 -8.95 21.60 -7.01
CA ILE A 102 -8.17 22.84 -6.90
C ILE A 102 -6.75 22.54 -7.32
N THR A 103 -6.23 23.43 -8.16
CA THR A 103 -4.89 23.33 -8.72
C THR A 103 -4.15 24.61 -8.37
N ILE A 104 -3.03 24.47 -7.68
CA ILE A 104 -2.14 25.56 -7.30
C ILE A 104 -0.87 25.41 -8.13
N PHE A 105 -0.57 26.42 -8.94
CA PHE A 105 0.64 26.49 -9.75
C PHE A 105 1.82 27.07 -8.94
N PRO A 106 3.09 26.77 -9.30
CA PRO A 106 4.28 27.34 -8.65
C PRO A 106 4.30 28.87 -8.66
N SER A 107 3.68 29.49 -9.68
CA SER A 107 3.55 30.94 -9.83
C SER A 107 2.44 31.55 -8.97
N ALA A 108 1.63 30.74 -8.29
CA ALA A 108 0.51 31.24 -7.50
C ALA A 108 1.00 32.00 -6.26
N SER A 109 0.46 33.21 -6.06
CA SER A 109 0.72 33.97 -4.84
C SER A 109 0.20 33.24 -3.59
N PRO A 110 0.98 33.18 -2.50
CA PRO A 110 0.54 32.56 -1.25
C PRO A 110 -0.76 33.16 -0.70
N ALA A 111 -0.98 34.46 -0.88
CA ALA A 111 -2.20 35.14 -0.44
C ALA A 111 -3.45 34.66 -1.22
N LEU A 112 -3.29 34.43 -2.53
CA LEU A 112 -4.36 33.93 -3.39
C LEU A 112 -4.68 32.47 -3.07
N ALA A 113 -3.66 31.63 -2.86
CA ALA A 113 -3.85 30.23 -2.44
C ALA A 113 -4.57 30.15 -1.08
N ALA A 114 -4.17 30.96 -0.11
CA ALA A 114 -4.80 31.01 1.21
C ALA A 114 -6.25 31.54 1.14
N ALA A 115 -6.52 32.57 0.33
CA ALA A 115 -7.86 33.09 0.14
C ALA A 115 -8.78 32.06 -0.52
N ALA A 116 -8.29 31.36 -1.55
CA ALA A 116 -9.02 30.28 -2.22
C ALA A 116 -9.35 29.14 -1.24
N LEU A 117 -8.40 28.71 -0.41
CA LEU A 117 -8.65 27.67 0.59
C LEU A 117 -9.61 28.11 1.70
N LYS A 118 -9.54 29.37 2.14
CA LYS A 118 -10.51 29.93 3.10
C LYS A 118 -11.93 29.97 2.56
N ALA A 119 -12.11 30.23 1.27
CA ALA A 119 -13.42 30.27 0.63
C ALA A 119 -14.09 28.90 0.48
N LEU A 120 -13.40 27.80 0.81
CA LEU A 120 -13.94 26.43 0.74
C LEU A 120 -14.43 25.90 2.09
N ARG A 121 -14.17 26.65 3.18
CA ARG A 121 -14.61 26.28 4.52
C ARG A 121 -16.12 26.46 4.68
#